data_AF-A0AA87AYZ9-F1
#
_entry.id   AF-A0AA87AYZ9-F1
#
_cell.length_a   1.000
_cell.length_b   1.000
_cell.length_c   1.000
_cell.angle_alpha   90.00
_cell.angle_beta   90.00
_cell.angle_gamma   90.00
#
_symmetry.space_group_name_H-M   'P 1'
#
loop_
_entity.id
_entity.type
_entity.pdbx_description
1 polymer ?
#
loop_
_entity_poly.entity_id
_entity_poly.type
_entity_poly.pdbx_seq_one_letter_code
_entity_poly.pdbx_strand_id
1 'polypeptide(L)'
;MKVLVAVNEFKGSLSSYEVGRIISNKINKSFGDYEVEMEVVADGGDGFLNLFKNFEKKQFKTINAAQKECKVNYLMNLKTKEAVIEVAEVIGIKQLTEDQKDPYITSTAGLGKLISHLLEQGIENFIIGLGGSATNDCGIGMLSELGIRFVGKNDEICQHGISELKKIEKIDYSCKNKKLEKAKFTIISDVNSPLYGQKGATYVYSKQKGLKEEDFLEVDEVVENFAKLVSKELGKDYSSYEGSGAAGGLGFAFLSFFNLYYSIWFWFYD
;
A
#
# COMPACT_ATOMS: atom_id res chain seq x y z
N MET A 1 -26.94 -29.45 2.64
CA MET A 1 -26.36 -28.50 1.63
C MET A 1 -25.07 -27.94 2.21
N LYS A 2 -24.03 -27.72 1.40
CA LYS A 2 -22.79 -27.05 1.87
C LYS A 2 -22.82 -25.58 1.46
N VAL A 3 -22.47 -24.68 2.38
CA VAL A 3 -22.44 -23.22 2.16
C VAL A 3 -21.09 -22.68 2.57
N LEU A 4 -20.40 -22.01 1.65
CA LEU A 4 -19.22 -21.22 1.95
C LEU A 4 -19.62 -19.76 2.16
N VAL A 5 -19.28 -19.21 3.33
CA VAL A 5 -19.44 -17.79 3.66
C VAL A 5 -18.08 -17.12 3.51
N ALA A 6 -17.90 -16.41 2.40
CA ALA A 6 -16.71 -15.62 2.11
C ALA A 6 -17.13 -14.19 1.77
N VAL A 7 -17.08 -13.29 2.75
CA VAL A 7 -17.58 -11.92 2.63
C VAL A 7 -16.52 -10.94 3.12
N ASN A 8 -16.27 -9.88 2.35
CA ASN A 8 -15.30 -8.85 2.70
C ASN A 8 -15.83 -7.94 3.83
N GLU A 9 -14.96 -7.09 4.38
CA GLU A 9 -15.34 -6.12 5.40
C GLU A 9 -16.42 -5.15 4.93
N PHE A 10 -17.20 -4.65 5.88
CA PHE A 10 -18.05 -3.48 5.68
C PHE A 10 -17.24 -2.27 6.16
N LYS A 11 -16.59 -1.59 5.20
CA LYS A 11 -15.63 -0.49 5.47
C LYS A 11 -16.17 0.49 6.51
N GLY A 12 -15.43 0.63 7.61
CA GLY A 12 -15.77 1.52 8.74
C GLY A 12 -16.80 0.95 9.73
N SER A 13 -17.16 -0.33 9.61
CA SER A 13 -18.15 -1.00 10.47
C SER A 13 -17.67 -2.34 11.00
N LEU A 14 -17.82 -3.42 10.24
CA LEU A 14 -17.52 -4.79 10.68
C LEU A 14 -16.42 -5.40 9.81
N SER A 15 -15.48 -6.10 10.44
CA SER A 15 -14.45 -6.88 9.75
C SER A 15 -15.06 -8.05 8.96
N SER A 16 -14.33 -8.55 7.95
CA SER A 16 -14.72 -9.76 7.19
C SER A 16 -15.06 -10.94 8.11
N TYR A 17 -14.26 -11.15 9.18
CA TYR A 17 -14.52 -12.18 10.18
C TYR A 17 -15.84 -11.96 10.94
N GLU A 18 -16.12 -10.74 11.39
CA GLU A 18 -17.36 -10.43 12.12
C GLU A 18 -18.60 -10.61 11.26
N VAL A 19 -18.58 -10.11 10.02
CA VAL A 19 -19.68 -10.27 9.06
C VAL A 19 -19.88 -11.75 8.74
N GLY A 20 -18.80 -12.47 8.41
CA GLY A 20 -18.84 -13.90 8.12
C GLY A 20 -19.41 -14.71 9.29
N ARG A 21 -19.03 -14.37 10.53
CA ARG A 21 -19.52 -15.04 11.74
C ARG A 21 -21.01 -14.78 11.97
N ILE A 22 -21.47 -13.54 11.77
CA ILE A 22 -22.90 -13.19 11.89
C ILE A 22 -23.73 -13.98 10.88
N ILE A 23 -23.31 -14.00 9.61
CA ILE A 23 -24.00 -14.73 8.53
C ILE A 23 -24.02 -16.23 8.84
N SER A 24 -22.87 -16.81 9.19
CA SER A 24 -22.75 -18.24 9.50
C SER A 24 -23.65 -18.66 10.66
N ASN A 25 -23.67 -17.88 11.74
CA ASN A 25 -24.55 -18.12 12.89
C ASN A 25 -26.03 -18.04 12.50
N LYS A 26 -26.39 -17.10 11.61
CA LYS A 26 -27.78 -16.95 11.18
C LYS A 26 -28.23 -18.11 10.30
N ILE A 27 -27.38 -18.58 9.38
CA ILE A 27 -27.66 -19.76 8.54
C ILE A 27 -27.84 -20.99 9.44
N ASN A 28 -26.89 -21.27 10.33
CA ASN A 28 -26.96 -22.42 11.24
C ASN A 28 -28.22 -22.40 12.12
N LYS A 29 -28.66 -21.21 12.56
CA LYS A 29 -29.89 -21.06 13.37
C LYS A 29 -31.16 -21.26 12.54
N SER A 30 -31.15 -20.93 11.26
CA SER A 30 -32.32 -21.01 10.38
C SER A 30 -32.43 -22.36 9.66
N PHE A 31 -31.31 -23.04 9.42
CA PHE A 31 -31.20 -24.29 8.68
C PHE A 31 -30.22 -25.23 9.41
N GLY A 32 -30.75 -26.18 10.18
CA GLY A 32 -29.94 -27.05 11.05
C GLY A 32 -29.21 -28.19 10.33
N ASP A 33 -29.51 -28.42 9.05
CA ASP A 33 -28.95 -29.48 8.20
C ASP A 33 -27.91 -28.96 7.18
N TYR A 34 -27.52 -27.68 7.30
CA TYR A 34 -26.53 -27.06 6.42
C TYR A 34 -25.14 -27.18 7.05
N GLU A 35 -24.16 -27.55 6.23
CA GLU A 35 -22.75 -27.51 6.59
C GLU A 35 -22.20 -26.15 6.15
N VAL A 36 -21.90 -25.29 7.11
CA VAL A 36 -21.47 -23.91 6.86
C VAL A 36 -19.99 -23.77 7.19
N GLU A 37 -19.20 -23.47 6.15
CA GLU A 37 -17.80 -23.10 6.26
C GLU A 37 -17.66 -21.58 6.08
N MET A 38 -16.74 -20.96 6.82
CA MET A 38 -16.49 -19.52 6.74
C MET A 38 -15.02 -19.31 6.42
N GLU A 39 -14.76 -18.50 5.40
CA GLU A 39 -13.42 -18.05 5.05
C GLU A 39 -13.36 -16.53 5.13
N VAL A 40 -12.29 -16.03 5.76
CA VAL A 40 -11.99 -14.60 5.77
C VAL A 40 -11.43 -14.25 4.40
N VAL A 41 -11.89 -13.14 3.84
CA VAL A 41 -11.38 -12.60 2.58
C VAL A 41 -10.96 -11.16 2.81
N ALA A 42 -9.89 -10.75 2.16
CA ALA A 42 -9.42 -9.37 2.17
C ALA A 42 -8.91 -8.98 0.78
N ASP A 43 -9.08 -7.72 0.43
CA ASP A 43 -8.65 -7.09 -0.81
C ASP A 43 -7.24 -6.47 -0.72
N GLY A 44 -6.49 -6.81 0.34
CA GLY A 44 -5.24 -6.16 0.71
C GLY A 44 -5.41 -5.03 1.72
N GLY A 45 -6.64 -4.75 2.18
CA GLY A 45 -6.95 -3.86 3.30
C GLY A 45 -7.09 -4.57 4.64
N ASP A 46 -7.96 -4.03 5.51
CA ASP A 46 -8.10 -4.46 6.91
C ASP A 46 -8.27 -5.97 7.09
N GLY A 47 -7.37 -6.55 7.89
CA GLY A 47 -7.41 -7.97 8.23
C GLY A 47 -6.73 -8.87 7.19
N PHE A 48 -6.07 -8.27 6.20
CA PHE A 48 -5.26 -8.97 5.20
C PHE A 48 -4.20 -9.88 5.84
N LEU A 49 -3.56 -9.45 6.93
CA LEU A 49 -2.61 -10.32 7.65
C LEU A 49 -3.25 -11.62 8.15
N ASN A 50 -4.53 -11.61 8.54
CA ASN A 50 -5.18 -12.80 9.14
C ASN A 50 -5.37 -13.95 8.14
N LEU A 51 -5.18 -13.72 6.84
CA LEU A 51 -5.27 -14.75 5.81
C LEU A 51 -4.10 -15.74 5.84
N PHE A 52 -2.96 -15.35 6.43
CA PHE A 52 -1.70 -16.09 6.31
C PHE A 52 -1.41 -16.91 7.58
N LYS A 53 -1.79 -18.20 7.56
CA LYS A 53 -1.71 -19.10 8.73
C LYS A 53 -0.31 -19.66 9.05
N ASN A 54 0.65 -19.55 8.11
CA ASN A 54 2.00 -20.15 8.21
C ASN A 54 3.13 -19.13 8.46
N PHE A 55 2.79 -17.95 8.93
CA PHE A 55 3.77 -16.89 9.21
C PHE A 55 3.80 -16.55 10.69
N GLU A 56 4.94 -16.10 11.17
CA GLU A 56 5.08 -15.56 12.52
C GLU A 56 4.66 -14.09 12.54
N LYS A 57 3.73 -13.73 13.43
CA LYS A 57 3.36 -12.33 13.66
C LYS A 57 4.44 -11.62 14.47
N LYS A 58 4.95 -10.53 13.93
CA LYS A 58 6.00 -9.71 14.53
C LYS A 58 5.56 -8.26 14.64
N GLN A 59 6.31 -7.49 15.42
CA GLN A 59 6.12 -6.04 15.55
C GLN A 59 7.41 -5.30 15.21
N PHE A 60 7.25 -4.12 14.61
CA PHE A 60 8.36 -3.22 14.30
C PHE A 60 8.02 -1.80 14.73
N LYS A 61 9.00 -1.07 15.27
CA LYS A 61 8.84 0.35 15.59
C LYS A 61 9.21 1.17 14.35
N THR A 62 8.28 1.98 13.86
CA THR A 62 8.45 2.83 12.69
C THR A 62 7.70 4.16 12.90
N ILE A 63 7.41 4.90 11.84
CA ILE A 63 6.54 6.07 11.83
C ILE A 63 5.26 5.78 11.03
N ASN A 64 4.15 6.40 11.41
CA ASN A 64 2.91 6.33 10.66
C ASN A 64 2.89 7.33 9.49
N ALA A 65 1.78 7.39 8.75
CA ALA A 65 1.62 8.33 7.64
C ALA A 65 1.81 9.80 8.04
N ALA A 66 1.44 10.19 9.26
CA ALA A 66 1.65 11.54 9.83
C ALA A 66 3.04 11.70 10.50
N GLN A 67 3.98 10.79 10.20
CA GLN A 67 5.36 10.80 10.67
C GLN A 67 5.54 10.69 12.20
N LYS A 68 4.51 10.21 12.92
CA LYS A 68 4.57 9.94 14.36
C LYS A 68 5.05 8.52 14.62
N GLU A 69 5.91 8.33 15.62
CA GLU A 69 6.36 7.00 16.00
C GLU A 69 5.18 6.07 16.34
N CYS A 70 5.20 4.86 15.80
CA CYS A 70 4.20 3.85 16.05
C CYS A 70 4.83 2.45 16.08
N LYS A 71 4.06 1.46 16.54
CA LYS A 71 4.37 0.04 16.39
C LYS A 71 3.39 -0.56 15.40
N VAL A 72 3.90 -1.33 14.45
CA VAL A 72 3.10 -1.93 13.38
C VAL A 72 3.25 -3.44 13.41
N ASN A 73 2.19 -4.15 13.04
CA ASN A 73 2.25 -5.59 12.88
C ASN A 73 2.61 -5.96 11.44
N TYR A 74 3.35 -7.04 11.29
CA TYR A 74 3.61 -7.68 10.01
C TYR A 74 3.77 -9.18 10.24
N LEU A 75 3.80 -9.94 9.15
CA LEU A 75 4.05 -11.37 9.21
C LEU A 75 5.35 -11.72 8.52
N MET A 76 6.06 -12.71 9.06
CA MET A 76 7.35 -13.14 8.53
C MET A 76 7.51 -14.66 8.57
N ASN A 77 8.12 -15.23 7.54
CA ASN A 77 8.57 -16.61 7.51
C ASN A 77 10.01 -16.66 6.99
N LEU A 78 10.97 -16.84 7.92
CA LEU A 78 12.40 -16.90 7.58
C LEU A 78 12.79 -18.17 6.83
N LYS A 79 12.03 -19.27 6.95
CA LYS A 79 12.34 -20.51 6.24
C LYS A 79 12.12 -20.35 4.73
N THR A 80 11.06 -19.64 4.36
CA THR A 80 10.71 -19.34 2.97
C THR A 80 11.21 -17.96 2.51
N LYS A 81 11.79 -17.17 3.43
CA LYS A 81 12.24 -15.78 3.24
C LYS A 81 11.10 -14.86 2.75
N GLU A 82 9.92 -15.04 3.32
CA GLU A 82 8.72 -14.29 2.94
C GLU A 82 8.28 -13.33 4.06
N ALA A 83 7.70 -12.20 3.67
CA ALA A 83 6.99 -11.31 4.57
C ALA A 83 5.67 -10.86 3.98
N VAL A 84 4.66 -10.69 4.84
CA VAL A 84 3.37 -10.11 4.49
C VAL A 84 3.20 -8.79 5.21
N ILE A 85 2.88 -7.75 4.45
CA ILE A 85 2.68 -6.39 4.92
C ILE A 85 1.30 -5.92 4.48
N GLU A 86 0.53 -5.39 5.43
CA GLU A 86 -0.71 -4.66 5.17
C GLU A 86 -0.39 -3.17 5.30
N VAL A 87 -0.50 -2.38 4.22
CA VAL A 87 -0.09 -0.96 4.31
C VAL A 87 -0.97 -0.16 5.27
N ALA A 88 -2.23 -0.58 5.49
CA ALA A 88 -3.12 0.02 6.47
C ALA A 88 -2.59 -0.09 7.92
N GLU A 89 -1.77 -1.10 8.24
CA GLU A 89 -1.11 -1.23 9.55
C GLU A 89 0.01 -0.21 9.73
N VAL A 90 0.56 0.37 8.65
CA VAL A 90 1.71 1.29 8.72
C VAL A 90 1.31 2.73 8.43
N ILE A 91 0.62 2.93 7.32
CA ILE A 91 0.26 4.24 6.75
C ILE A 91 -1.25 4.34 6.54
N GLY A 92 -2.02 3.62 7.35
CA GLY A 92 -3.47 3.54 7.21
C GLY A 92 -4.21 4.80 7.64
N ILE A 93 -5.25 5.13 6.89
CA ILE A 93 -6.10 6.31 7.13
C ILE A 93 -6.85 6.23 8.46
N LYS A 94 -7.19 5.02 8.91
CA LYS A 94 -7.88 4.77 10.20
C LYS A 94 -7.00 5.10 11.41
N GLN A 95 -5.68 5.25 11.22
CA GLN A 95 -4.75 5.62 12.30
C GLN A 95 -4.64 7.13 12.52
N LEU A 96 -5.18 7.93 11.59
CA LEU A 96 -5.05 9.38 11.61
C LEU A 96 -6.32 10.04 12.14
N THR A 97 -6.13 11.07 12.95
CA THR A 97 -7.20 12.02 13.28
C THR A 97 -7.48 12.93 12.08
N GLU A 98 -8.64 13.59 12.03
CA GLU A 98 -9.00 14.45 10.88
C GLU A 98 -7.97 15.56 10.61
N ASP A 99 -7.36 16.13 11.66
CA ASP A 99 -6.28 17.13 11.56
C ASP A 99 -4.95 16.56 11.04
N GLN A 100 -4.77 15.24 11.09
CA GLN A 100 -3.57 14.56 10.57
C GLN A 100 -3.72 14.11 9.12
N LYS A 101 -4.95 14.13 8.58
CA LYS A 101 -5.23 13.78 7.19
C LYS A 101 -4.85 14.95 6.29
N ASP A 102 -3.57 15.00 5.95
CA ASP A 102 -3.01 16.01 5.06
C ASP A 102 -2.04 15.39 4.05
N PRO A 103 -2.49 15.09 2.82
CA PRO A 103 -1.66 14.43 1.82
C PRO A 103 -0.50 15.29 1.31
N TYR A 104 -0.47 16.59 1.65
CA TYR A 104 0.69 17.43 1.39
C TYR A 104 1.90 17.06 2.24
N ILE A 105 1.69 16.43 3.40
CA ILE A 105 2.76 16.07 4.36
C ILE A 105 2.77 14.58 4.73
N THR A 106 1.68 13.83 4.49
CA THR A 106 1.69 12.40 4.80
C THR A 106 2.70 11.65 3.94
N SER A 107 3.32 10.63 4.52
CA SER A 107 4.49 9.97 3.96
C SER A 107 4.41 8.46 4.01
N THR A 108 4.92 7.81 2.97
CA THR A 108 5.13 6.36 2.90
C THR A 108 6.43 5.89 3.56
N ALA A 109 7.22 6.78 4.18
CA ALA A 109 8.51 6.44 4.76
C ALA A 109 8.43 5.34 5.83
N GLY A 110 7.36 5.30 6.62
CA GLY A 110 7.14 4.22 7.59
C GLY A 110 7.17 2.82 6.99
N LEU A 111 6.59 2.68 5.80
CA LEU A 111 6.58 1.43 5.02
C LEU A 111 7.99 1.11 4.50
N GLY A 112 8.71 2.10 3.98
CA GLY A 112 10.09 1.94 3.53
C GLY A 112 11.03 1.47 4.64
N LYS A 113 10.89 2.01 5.85
CA LYS A 113 11.65 1.55 7.04
C LYS A 113 11.39 0.07 7.34
N LEU A 114 10.13 -0.36 7.29
CA LEU A 114 9.76 -1.76 7.51
C LEU A 114 10.34 -2.68 6.43
N ILE A 115 10.23 -2.30 5.15
CA ILE A 115 10.80 -3.08 4.04
C ILE A 115 12.33 -3.17 4.19
N SER A 116 13.00 -2.05 4.50
CA SER A 116 14.45 -2.02 4.72
C SER A 116 14.87 -2.96 5.85
N HIS A 117 14.16 -2.91 6.99
CA HIS A 117 14.37 -3.84 8.10
C HIS A 117 14.21 -5.31 7.69
N LEU A 118 13.19 -5.64 6.89
CA LEU A 118 12.96 -7.02 6.44
C LEU A 118 14.03 -7.51 5.47
N LEU A 119 14.52 -6.63 4.58
CA LEU A 119 15.68 -6.92 3.74
C LEU A 119 16.93 -7.18 4.60
N GLU A 120 17.09 -6.50 5.74
CA GLU A 120 18.16 -6.78 6.71
C GLU A 120 18.02 -8.14 7.38
N GLN A 121 16.81 -8.59 7.65
CA GLN A 121 16.51 -9.93 8.17
C GLN A 121 16.64 -11.05 7.11
N GLY A 122 16.95 -10.71 5.85
CA GLY A 122 17.15 -11.68 4.77
C GLY A 122 15.87 -12.11 4.05
N ILE A 123 14.78 -11.35 4.20
CA ILE A 123 13.57 -11.52 3.40
C ILE A 123 13.83 -11.15 1.95
N GLU A 124 13.34 -12.00 1.04
CA GLU A 124 13.50 -11.84 -0.41
C GLU A 124 12.13 -11.79 -1.12
N ASN A 125 11.05 -12.27 -0.51
CA ASN A 125 9.72 -12.29 -1.11
C ASN A 125 8.75 -11.48 -0.23
N PHE A 126 8.09 -10.50 -0.83
CA PHE A 126 7.19 -9.58 -0.14
C PHE A 126 5.79 -9.70 -0.72
N ILE A 127 4.80 -9.90 0.13
CA ILE A 127 3.39 -9.86 -0.22
C ILE A 127 2.81 -8.60 0.44
N ILE A 128 2.34 -7.64 -0.35
CA ILE A 128 1.93 -6.33 0.14
C ILE A 128 0.49 -6.03 -0.29
N GLY A 129 -0.39 -5.88 0.69
CA GLY A 129 -1.76 -5.39 0.49
C GLY A 129 -1.80 -3.86 0.51
N LEU A 130 -2.36 -3.23 -0.52
CA LEU A 130 -2.39 -1.77 -0.70
C LEU A 130 -3.70 -1.08 -0.23
N GLY A 131 -4.55 -1.78 0.52
CA GLY A 131 -5.81 -1.20 0.99
C GLY A 131 -5.59 -0.14 2.09
N GLY A 132 -6.51 0.83 2.18
CA GLY A 132 -6.66 1.69 3.37
C GLY A 132 -5.60 2.76 3.63
N SER A 133 -4.71 3.08 2.69
CA SER A 133 -3.65 4.10 2.87
C SER A 133 -4.16 5.54 3.11
N ALA A 134 -3.35 6.36 3.78
CA ALA A 134 -3.57 7.79 4.03
C ALA A 134 -2.73 8.74 3.15
N THR A 135 -1.92 8.20 2.24
CA THR A 135 -0.86 8.95 1.53
C THR A 135 -1.25 9.23 0.07
N ASN A 136 -0.65 10.27 -0.53
CA ASN A 136 -0.70 10.53 -1.98
C ASN A 136 0.67 11.02 -2.49
N ASP A 137 1.74 10.47 -1.95
CA ASP A 137 3.13 10.88 -2.19
C ASP A 137 3.81 10.08 -3.32
N CYS A 138 3.06 9.27 -4.08
CA CYS A 138 3.59 8.38 -5.12
C CYS A 138 4.69 7.41 -4.63
N GLY A 139 4.73 7.11 -3.33
CA GLY A 139 5.74 6.22 -2.75
C GLY A 139 7.13 6.83 -2.56
N ILE A 140 7.32 8.14 -2.74
CA ILE A 140 8.65 8.77 -2.60
C ILE A 140 9.23 8.56 -1.19
N GLY A 141 8.39 8.56 -0.15
CA GLY A 141 8.84 8.32 1.22
C GLY A 141 9.39 6.90 1.38
N MET A 142 8.67 5.90 0.89
CA MET A 142 9.10 4.51 0.89
C MET A 142 10.41 4.33 0.10
N LEU A 143 10.48 4.88 -1.11
CA LEU A 143 11.64 4.77 -1.99
C LEU A 143 12.88 5.45 -1.38
N SER A 144 12.69 6.56 -0.65
CA SER A 144 13.76 7.27 0.06
C SER A 144 14.44 6.40 1.11
N GLU A 145 13.65 5.70 1.93
CA GLU A 145 14.15 4.78 2.95
C GLU A 145 14.82 3.52 2.36
N LEU A 146 14.59 3.28 1.07
CA LEU A 146 15.20 2.19 0.30
C LEU A 146 16.43 2.65 -0.52
N GLY A 147 16.87 3.90 -0.31
CA GLY A 147 18.12 4.44 -0.84
C GLY A 147 18.01 5.15 -2.19
N ILE A 148 16.79 5.42 -2.67
CA ILE A 148 16.58 6.27 -3.85
C ILE A 148 16.50 7.72 -3.39
N ARG A 149 17.23 8.62 -4.02
CA ARG A 149 17.19 10.04 -3.67
C ARG A 149 16.39 10.81 -4.71
N PHE A 150 15.45 11.62 -4.23
CA PHE A 150 14.74 12.59 -5.06
C PHE A 150 15.34 13.96 -4.80
N VAL A 151 15.77 14.61 -5.88
CA VAL A 151 16.56 15.84 -5.82
C VAL A 151 15.79 16.93 -6.53
N GLY A 152 15.54 18.03 -5.83
CA GLY A 152 14.98 19.24 -6.39
C GLY A 152 16.05 20.25 -6.80
N LYS A 153 15.63 21.50 -6.92
CA LYS A 153 16.52 22.61 -7.26
C LYS A 153 17.61 22.79 -6.20
N ASN A 154 18.80 23.23 -6.61
CA ASN A 154 19.96 23.48 -5.73
C ASN A 154 20.41 22.24 -4.92
N ASP A 155 20.21 21.04 -5.46
CA ASP A 155 20.55 19.76 -4.80
C ASP A 155 19.79 19.51 -3.48
N GLU A 156 18.64 20.15 -3.27
CA GLU A 156 17.77 19.90 -2.12
C GLU A 156 17.15 18.49 -2.19
N ILE A 157 17.19 17.76 -1.08
CA ILE A 157 16.61 16.40 -1.01
C ILE A 157 15.12 16.49 -0.68
N CYS A 158 14.29 16.03 -1.61
CA CYS A 158 12.84 15.89 -1.46
C CYS A 158 12.52 14.53 -0.84
N GLN A 159 11.71 14.49 0.23
CA GLN A 159 11.49 13.23 0.96
C GLN A 159 10.02 12.82 1.09
N HIS A 160 9.08 13.74 1.32
CA HIS A 160 7.75 13.37 1.84
C HIS A 160 6.61 14.21 1.26
N GLY A 161 5.49 13.55 0.93
CA GLY A 161 4.22 14.20 0.60
C GLY A 161 4.21 14.94 -0.74
N ILE A 162 3.02 15.43 -1.12
CA ILE A 162 2.82 16.18 -2.37
C ILE A 162 3.69 17.45 -2.40
N SER A 163 3.92 18.09 -1.23
CA SER A 163 4.70 19.33 -1.13
C SER A 163 6.13 19.18 -1.61
N GLU A 164 6.72 18.00 -1.43
CA GLU A 164 8.06 17.68 -1.92
C GLU A 164 8.02 17.08 -3.32
N LEU A 165 6.98 16.30 -3.64
CA LEU A 165 6.78 15.70 -4.96
C LEU A 165 6.86 16.75 -6.09
N LYS A 166 6.24 17.92 -5.90
CA LYS A 166 6.25 19.04 -6.87
C LYS A 166 7.62 19.68 -7.12
N LYS A 167 8.60 19.44 -6.25
CA LYS A 167 9.93 20.07 -6.32
C LYS A 167 10.96 19.19 -7.03
N ILE A 168 10.64 17.92 -7.29
CA ILE A 168 11.59 16.93 -7.78
C ILE A 168 11.97 17.23 -9.24
N GLU A 169 13.26 17.37 -9.50
CA GLU A 169 13.82 17.57 -10.86
C GLU A 169 14.63 16.35 -11.32
N LYS A 170 15.13 15.55 -10.37
CA LYS A 170 16.02 14.41 -10.65
C LYS A 170 15.80 13.27 -9.66
N ILE A 171 16.00 12.05 -10.15
CA ILE A 171 16.01 10.82 -9.35
C ILE A 171 17.43 10.26 -9.38
N ASP A 172 17.95 9.85 -8.23
CA ASP A 172 19.28 9.29 -8.10
C ASP A 172 19.25 7.93 -7.39
N TYR A 173 19.81 6.93 -8.09
CA TYR A 173 19.87 5.53 -7.69
C TYR A 173 21.22 5.11 -7.10
N SER A 174 22.20 6.02 -6.99
CA SER A 174 23.56 5.66 -6.58
C SER A 174 23.62 4.97 -5.21
N CYS A 175 22.63 5.23 -4.36
CA CYS A 175 22.53 4.70 -3.01
C CYS A 175 21.45 3.61 -2.86
N LYS A 176 20.86 3.11 -3.95
CA LYS A 176 19.80 2.10 -3.92
C LYS A 176 20.26 0.87 -3.14
N ASN A 177 19.41 0.38 -2.23
CA ASN A 177 19.68 -0.81 -1.46
C ASN A 177 19.84 -2.03 -2.39
N LYS A 178 21.07 -2.56 -2.50
CA LYS A 178 21.41 -3.68 -3.40
C LYS A 178 20.60 -4.96 -3.13
N LYS A 179 20.08 -5.14 -1.91
CA LYS A 179 19.24 -6.30 -1.59
C LYS A 179 17.93 -6.32 -2.38
N LEU A 180 17.49 -5.17 -2.89
CA LEU A 180 16.33 -5.06 -3.76
C LEU A 180 16.48 -5.81 -5.08
N GLU A 181 17.71 -6.09 -5.53
CA GLU A 181 17.95 -6.87 -6.76
C GLU A 181 17.44 -8.31 -6.64
N LYS A 182 17.44 -8.87 -5.42
CA LYS A 182 16.92 -10.21 -5.13
C LYS A 182 15.48 -10.17 -4.63
N ALA A 183 15.00 -9.00 -4.22
CA ALA A 183 13.68 -8.84 -3.67
C ALA A 183 12.61 -8.97 -4.77
N LYS A 184 11.58 -9.76 -4.48
CA LYS A 184 10.39 -9.95 -5.31
C LYS A 184 9.18 -9.43 -4.56
N PHE A 185 8.37 -8.65 -5.26
CA PHE A 185 7.17 -8.07 -4.68
C PHE A 185 5.94 -8.63 -5.38
N THR A 186 4.98 -9.07 -4.56
CA THR A 186 3.63 -9.44 -4.94
C THR A 186 2.69 -8.40 -4.36
N ILE A 187 2.00 -7.68 -5.24
CA ILE A 187 1.11 -6.58 -4.85
C ILE A 187 -0.34 -7.04 -4.98
N ILE A 188 -1.10 -6.78 -3.92
CA ILE A 188 -2.53 -7.12 -3.82
C ILE A 188 -3.31 -5.83 -3.60
N SER A 189 -4.23 -5.57 -4.52
CA SER A 189 -5.13 -4.42 -4.47
C SER A 189 -6.38 -4.72 -5.29
N ASP A 190 -7.52 -4.19 -4.87
CA ASP A 190 -8.80 -4.18 -5.61
C ASP A 190 -8.97 -2.93 -6.49
N VAL A 191 -7.95 -2.08 -6.57
CA VAL A 191 -7.99 -0.81 -7.31
C VAL A 191 -7.47 -1.02 -8.73
N ASN A 192 -8.25 -0.58 -9.72
CA ASN A 192 -7.85 -0.54 -11.13
C ASN A 192 -7.52 0.87 -11.64
N SER A 193 -7.60 1.89 -10.77
CA SER A 193 -7.30 3.28 -11.13
C SER A 193 -5.88 3.44 -11.69
N PRO A 194 -5.70 4.21 -12.78
CA PRO A 194 -4.38 4.66 -13.20
C PRO A 194 -3.80 5.64 -12.17
N LEU A 195 -2.57 6.10 -12.39
CA LEU A 195 -1.88 6.96 -11.45
C LEU A 195 -2.52 8.35 -11.36
N TYR A 196 -2.81 8.98 -12.50
CA TYR A 196 -3.36 10.33 -12.62
C TYR A 196 -4.55 10.39 -13.60
N GLY A 197 -5.17 11.56 -13.69
CA GLY A 197 -6.36 11.85 -14.48
C GLY A 197 -7.66 11.71 -13.67
N GLN A 198 -8.80 11.92 -14.32
CA GLN A 198 -10.12 11.90 -13.66
C GLN A 198 -10.49 10.58 -12.95
N LYS A 199 -9.82 9.48 -13.34
CA LYS A 199 -9.95 8.16 -12.70
C LYS A 199 -8.74 7.79 -11.85
N GLY A 200 -7.78 8.70 -11.71
CA GLY A 200 -6.49 8.50 -11.07
C GLY A 200 -6.53 8.62 -9.55
N ALA A 201 -5.35 8.45 -8.94
CA ALA A 201 -5.20 8.40 -7.49
C ALA A 201 -5.75 9.65 -6.78
N THR A 202 -5.43 10.83 -7.34
CA THR A 202 -5.80 12.13 -6.77
C THR A 202 -7.32 12.31 -6.76
N TYR A 203 -7.95 12.27 -7.93
CA TYR A 203 -9.39 12.49 -8.09
C TYR A 203 -10.27 11.46 -7.35
N VAL A 204 -9.87 10.19 -7.35
CA VAL A 204 -10.72 9.11 -6.81
C VAL A 204 -10.57 8.96 -5.30
N TYR A 205 -9.35 9.11 -4.76
CA TYR A 205 -9.07 8.69 -3.38
C TYR A 205 -8.60 9.80 -2.45
N SER A 206 -8.29 11.02 -2.92
CA SER A 206 -7.66 12.02 -2.06
C SER A 206 -8.64 12.83 -1.22
N LYS A 207 -9.92 12.92 -1.61
CA LYS A 207 -10.97 13.56 -0.80
C LYS A 207 -11.04 13.00 0.62
N GLN A 208 -11.10 11.68 0.74
CA GLN A 208 -11.14 10.99 2.04
C GLN A 208 -9.83 11.17 2.83
N LYS A 209 -8.70 11.42 2.15
CA LYS A 209 -7.38 11.63 2.74
C LYS A 209 -7.14 13.09 3.19
N GLY A 210 -8.12 13.98 3.01
CA GLY A 210 -8.05 15.37 3.44
C GLY A 210 -7.65 16.38 2.35
N LEU A 211 -7.47 15.96 1.10
CA LEU A 211 -7.25 16.90 -0.01
C LEU A 211 -8.56 17.61 -0.37
N LYS A 212 -8.51 18.93 -0.54
CA LYS A 212 -9.65 19.71 -1.01
C LYS A 212 -9.84 19.52 -2.52
N GLU A 213 -11.10 19.48 -2.96
CA GLU A 213 -11.43 19.29 -4.38
C GLU A 213 -10.87 20.39 -5.29
N GLU A 214 -10.72 21.61 -4.77
CA GLU A 214 -10.11 22.75 -5.49
C GLU A 214 -8.65 22.50 -5.88
N ASP A 215 -7.94 21.66 -5.12
CA ASP A 215 -6.52 21.34 -5.36
C ASP A 215 -6.34 20.14 -6.30
N PHE A 216 -7.41 19.43 -6.68
CA PHE A 216 -7.28 18.15 -7.39
C PHE A 216 -6.55 18.29 -8.71
N LEU A 217 -6.83 19.35 -9.48
CA LEU A 217 -6.19 19.59 -10.77
C LEU A 217 -4.68 19.82 -10.59
N GLU A 218 -4.29 20.72 -9.69
CA GLU A 218 -2.88 21.03 -9.43
C GLU A 218 -2.11 19.79 -8.95
N VAL A 219 -2.67 19.04 -8.02
CA VAL A 219 -2.03 17.84 -7.47
C VAL A 219 -1.94 16.73 -8.52
N ASP A 220 -2.96 16.55 -9.36
CA ASP A 220 -2.92 15.56 -10.44
C ASP A 220 -1.85 15.90 -11.50
N GLU A 221 -1.67 17.18 -11.83
CA GLU A 221 -0.57 17.65 -12.69
C GLU A 221 0.81 17.40 -12.07
N VAL A 222 0.95 17.59 -10.75
CA VAL A 222 2.19 17.25 -10.02
C VAL A 222 2.50 15.76 -10.13
N VAL A 223 1.50 14.90 -9.94
CA VAL A 223 1.64 13.44 -10.06
C VAL A 223 1.98 13.03 -11.49
N GLU A 224 1.35 13.65 -12.50
CA GLU A 224 1.66 13.41 -13.91
C GLU A 224 3.11 13.80 -14.24
N ASN A 225 3.57 14.96 -13.76
CA ASN A 225 4.95 15.40 -13.99
C ASN A 225 5.98 14.48 -13.33
N PHE A 226 5.69 14.00 -12.12
CA PHE A 226 6.52 12.99 -11.48
C PHE A 226 6.56 11.68 -12.29
N ALA A 227 5.42 11.22 -12.80
CA ALA A 227 5.35 10.02 -13.63
C ALA A 227 6.19 10.15 -14.92
N LYS A 228 6.15 11.33 -15.57
CA LYS A 228 6.99 11.65 -16.74
C LYS A 228 8.48 11.60 -16.41
N LEU A 229 8.88 12.12 -15.24
CA LEU A 229 10.26 12.06 -14.77
C LEU A 229 10.72 10.61 -14.56
N VAL A 230 9.91 9.81 -13.87
CA VAL A 230 10.18 8.38 -13.64
C VAL A 230 10.29 7.62 -14.97
N SER A 231 9.37 7.86 -15.91
CA SER A 231 9.38 7.22 -17.23
C SER A 231 10.63 7.55 -18.03
N LYS A 232 11.07 8.82 -18.02
CA LYS A 232 12.31 9.25 -18.65
C LYS A 232 13.54 8.56 -18.05
N GLU A 233 13.59 8.45 -16.73
CA GLU A 233 14.73 7.89 -16.01
C GLU A 233 14.82 6.36 -16.16
N LEU A 234 13.69 5.67 -16.15
CA LEU A 234 13.63 4.20 -16.20
C LEU A 234 13.42 3.62 -17.61
N GLY A 235 13.07 4.46 -18.59
CA GLY A 235 12.75 4.05 -19.95
C GLY A 235 11.47 3.22 -20.08
N LYS A 236 10.59 3.28 -19.07
CA LYS A 236 9.32 2.54 -19.01
C LYS A 236 8.24 3.38 -18.36
N ASP A 237 7.03 3.33 -18.90
CA ASP A 237 5.88 4.04 -18.38
C ASP A 237 4.82 3.07 -17.85
N TYR A 238 4.53 3.16 -16.55
CA TYR A 238 3.47 2.40 -15.88
C TYR A 238 2.34 3.31 -15.36
N SER A 239 2.34 4.59 -15.72
CA SER A 239 1.38 5.57 -15.20
C SER A 239 -0.07 5.26 -15.56
N SER A 240 -0.31 4.70 -16.75
CA SER A 240 -1.64 4.27 -17.20
C SER A 240 -1.97 2.82 -16.85
N TYR A 241 -1.06 2.09 -16.19
CA TYR A 241 -1.28 0.68 -15.86
C TYR A 241 -2.41 0.55 -14.83
N GLU A 242 -3.25 -0.48 -14.97
CA GLU A 242 -4.34 -0.70 -14.01
C GLU A 242 -3.78 -0.88 -12.61
N GLY A 243 -4.31 -0.10 -11.67
CA GLY A 243 -3.90 -0.13 -10.27
C GLY A 243 -2.61 0.61 -9.95
N SER A 244 -1.99 1.30 -10.91
CA SER A 244 -0.85 2.19 -10.62
C SER A 244 -1.23 3.33 -9.67
N GLY A 245 -2.51 3.74 -9.61
CA GLY A 245 -3.02 4.71 -8.63
C GLY A 245 -3.28 4.14 -7.24
N ALA A 246 -3.13 2.82 -7.04
CA ALA A 246 -3.39 2.19 -5.75
C ALA A 246 -2.53 2.80 -4.64
N ALA A 247 -3.16 2.99 -3.49
CA ALA A 247 -2.57 3.61 -2.31
C ALA A 247 -1.83 4.94 -2.56
N GLY A 248 -2.40 5.81 -3.40
CA GLY A 248 -1.83 7.15 -3.65
C GLY A 248 -0.55 7.11 -4.48
N GLY A 249 -0.48 6.17 -5.43
CA GLY A 249 0.66 5.98 -6.32
C GLY A 249 1.74 5.00 -5.81
N LEU A 250 1.50 4.32 -4.68
CA LEU A 250 2.37 3.20 -4.28
C LEU A 250 2.33 2.06 -5.31
N GLY A 251 1.17 1.79 -5.93
CA GLY A 251 1.07 0.83 -7.03
C GLY A 251 2.05 1.15 -8.16
N PHE A 252 2.08 2.41 -8.59
CA PHE A 252 3.02 2.92 -9.58
C PHE A 252 4.48 2.80 -9.13
N ALA A 253 4.78 3.13 -7.87
CA ALA A 253 6.12 2.94 -7.32
C ALA A 253 6.55 1.46 -7.39
N PHE A 254 5.64 0.54 -7.05
CA PHE A 254 5.93 -0.88 -7.09
C PHE A 254 6.17 -1.40 -8.51
N LEU A 255 5.33 -0.98 -9.46
CA LEU A 255 5.46 -1.30 -10.89
C LEU A 255 6.76 -0.77 -11.50
N SER A 256 7.16 0.43 -11.10
CA SER A 256 8.28 1.13 -11.75
C SER A 256 9.65 0.76 -11.17
N PHE A 257 9.77 0.67 -9.84
CA PHE A 257 11.09 0.65 -9.18
C PHE A 257 11.58 -0.75 -8.76
N PHE A 258 10.70 -1.76 -8.75
CA PHE A 258 11.02 -3.11 -8.27
C PHE A 258 10.68 -4.20 -9.27
N ASN A 259 11.21 -5.39 -8.99
CA ASN A 259 10.90 -6.59 -9.74
C ASN A 259 9.60 -7.21 -9.20
N LEU A 260 8.51 -7.03 -9.95
CA LEU A 260 7.24 -7.66 -9.62
C LEU A 260 7.25 -9.13 -10.04
N TYR A 261 6.95 -10.01 -9.08
CA TYR A 261 6.78 -11.43 -9.35
C TYR A 261 5.35 -11.74 -9.80
N TYR A 262 4.36 -11.13 -9.14
CA TYR A 262 2.96 -11.11 -9.55
C TYR A 262 2.30 -9.77 -9.18
N SER A 263 1.47 -9.23 -10.07
CA SER A 263 0.53 -8.16 -9.74
C SER A 263 -0.87 -8.75 -9.84
N ILE A 264 -1.50 -9.02 -8.70
CA ILE A 264 -2.85 -9.58 -8.67
C ILE A 264 -3.79 -8.43 -8.27
N TRP A 265 -4.51 -7.94 -9.27
CA TRP A 265 -5.49 -6.88 -9.10
C TRP A 265 -6.88 -7.41 -8.67
N PHE A 266 -6.98 -8.70 -8.32
CA PHE A 266 -8.22 -9.35 -7.88
C PHE A 266 -7.97 -10.57 -6.97
N TRP A 267 -8.59 -10.55 -5.77
CA TRP A 267 -8.90 -11.66 -4.85
C TRP A 267 -7.87 -12.80 -4.70
N PHE A 268 -7.29 -12.93 -3.51
CA PHE A 268 -6.43 -14.06 -3.15
C PHE A 268 -7.27 -15.29 -2.75
N TYR A 269 -6.98 -16.45 -3.36
CA TYR A 269 -7.47 -17.77 -2.93
C TYR A 269 -6.41 -18.88 -2.98
N ASP A 270 -5.18 -18.60 -3.43
CA ASP A 270 -4.13 -19.62 -3.62
C ASP A 270 -3.01 -19.54 -2.57
#